data_AF-A0A1B8W3Y7-F1
#
_entry.id   AF-A0A1B8W3Y7-F1
#
_cell.length_a   1.000
_cell.length_b   1.000
_cell.length_c   1.000
_cell.angle_alpha   90.00
_cell.angle_beta   90.00
_cell.angle_gamma   90.00
#
_symmetry.space_group_name_H-M   'P 1'
#
loop_
_entity.id
_entity.type
_entity.pdbx_description
1 polymer ?
#
loop_
_entity_poly.entity_id
_entity_poly.type
_entity_poly.pdbx_seq_one_letter_code
_entity_poly.pdbx_strand_id
1 'polypeptide(L)'
;MKPINTMNIAEWHGLFKLRTATLADHTRNPSFVKEAMASINQIKPALSSGRDALFTLHAHLYVLGLLLNRTPNAAPQPGAFIGFHTHAAISDVGEALEHLFENKPEIADEPAYWPLIEETVGYLRSLMLTDSGTKPYFTEWYLRLWRCWISPYQGDASRFADELRQLQSAPAVLGPALSEYPWLLAQSWLCFYLKRDEEAQAYLIELNKRSAVRPEDLFPMLEMLQTGEDWQRLKGWLVAAAPLVESARLNNLKSFYQYWDGVIAHIPQAEQLMWEPLVQMLPYTNTIYEEKLLHFAKWQQWIDFQISKGSEPLDYRVGVLAPIEKETPELLLPFFHQAAERYVLLKNRHGYKMAVKLLKRLSKLYKKMKNEERWETYITAFAARNSRLRALQEELRKGKLIP
;
A
#
# COMPACT_ATOMS: atom_id res chain seq x y z
N MET A 1 -24.88 -37.49 -20.70
CA MET A 1 -24.30 -36.21 -20.23
C MET A 1 -23.17 -35.83 -21.17
N LYS A 2 -23.05 -34.55 -21.57
CA LYS A 2 -21.87 -34.07 -22.31
C LYS A 2 -20.61 -34.32 -21.45
N PRO A 3 -19.45 -34.63 -22.03
CA PRO A 3 -18.24 -34.82 -21.25
C PRO A 3 -17.75 -33.45 -20.73
N ILE A 4 -17.26 -33.40 -19.48
CA ILE A 4 -16.91 -32.15 -18.76
C ILE A 4 -15.83 -31.34 -19.51
N ASN A 5 -14.99 -32.02 -20.29
CA ASN A 5 -14.00 -31.44 -21.20
C ASN A 5 -14.60 -30.74 -22.44
N THR A 6 -15.93 -30.69 -22.60
CA THR A 6 -16.60 -29.92 -23.66
C THR A 6 -17.66 -28.96 -23.12
N MET A 7 -17.87 -28.97 -21.79
CA MET A 7 -18.89 -28.14 -21.15
C MET A 7 -18.46 -26.68 -21.02
N ASN A 8 -19.44 -25.79 -21.05
CA ASN A 8 -19.28 -24.37 -20.73
C ASN A 8 -19.46 -24.10 -19.22
N ILE A 9 -19.31 -22.85 -18.79
CA ILE A 9 -19.35 -22.51 -17.36
C ILE A 9 -20.73 -22.72 -16.76
N ALA A 10 -21.80 -22.38 -17.50
CA ALA A 10 -23.16 -22.57 -17.03
C ALA A 10 -23.47 -24.06 -16.78
N GLU A 11 -23.00 -24.95 -17.65
CA GLU A 11 -23.13 -26.40 -17.50
C GLU A 11 -22.33 -26.91 -16.28
N TRP A 12 -21.14 -26.37 -16.01
CA TRP A 12 -20.38 -26.68 -14.79
C TRP A 12 -21.13 -26.27 -13.51
N HIS A 13 -21.66 -25.06 -13.45
CA HIS A 13 -22.43 -24.60 -12.29
C HIS A 13 -23.71 -25.42 -12.08
N GLY A 14 -24.35 -25.88 -13.17
CA GLY A 14 -25.45 -26.84 -13.10
C GLY A 14 -25.05 -28.17 -12.48
N LEU A 15 -23.87 -28.69 -12.83
CA LEU A 15 -23.32 -29.91 -12.21
C LEU A 15 -22.96 -29.70 -10.74
N PHE A 16 -22.34 -28.57 -10.38
CA PHE A 16 -22.01 -28.26 -9.00
C PHE A 16 -23.27 -28.23 -8.14
N LYS A 17 -24.33 -27.58 -8.63
CA LYS A 17 -25.65 -27.56 -7.99
C LYS A 17 -26.22 -28.95 -7.76
N LEU A 18 -26.15 -29.83 -8.75
CA LEU A 18 -26.62 -31.21 -8.61
C LEU A 18 -25.82 -31.97 -7.55
N ARG A 19 -24.51 -31.76 -7.48
CA ARG A 19 -23.61 -32.48 -6.56
C ARG A 19 -23.69 -31.99 -5.13
N THR A 20 -23.94 -30.69 -4.92
CA THR A 20 -24.06 -30.13 -3.57
C THR A 20 -25.51 -30.08 -3.06
N ALA A 21 -26.48 -30.61 -3.82
CA ALA A 21 -27.90 -30.58 -3.45
C ALA A 21 -28.18 -31.28 -2.11
N THR A 22 -27.45 -32.36 -1.81
CA THR A 22 -27.56 -33.09 -0.53
C THR A 22 -26.99 -32.32 0.66
N LEU A 23 -26.20 -31.27 0.42
CA LEU A 23 -25.57 -30.43 1.43
C LEU A 23 -26.33 -29.10 1.65
N ALA A 24 -27.54 -28.98 1.08
CA ALA A 24 -28.31 -27.74 1.12
C ALA A 24 -28.61 -27.29 2.56
N ASP A 25 -28.94 -28.24 3.44
CA ASP A 25 -29.33 -28.02 4.84
C ASP A 25 -28.13 -27.99 5.82
N HIS A 26 -26.90 -28.23 5.33
CA HIS A 26 -25.71 -28.24 6.18
C HIS A 26 -25.34 -26.83 6.64
N THR A 27 -24.92 -26.71 7.90
CA THR A 27 -24.39 -25.46 8.46
C THR A 27 -23.17 -24.98 7.66
N ARG A 28 -23.19 -23.72 7.22
CA ARG A 28 -22.12 -23.08 6.43
C ARG A 28 -20.87 -22.84 7.27
N ASN A 29 -20.03 -23.87 7.42
CA ASN A 29 -18.78 -23.88 8.19
C ASN A 29 -17.61 -24.47 7.36
N PRO A 30 -16.37 -24.52 7.87
CA PRO A 30 -15.23 -25.08 7.13
C PRO A 30 -15.41 -26.54 6.70
N SER A 31 -16.12 -27.36 7.49
CA SER A 31 -16.41 -28.75 7.13
C SER A 31 -17.32 -28.83 5.89
N PHE A 32 -18.32 -27.95 5.80
CA PHE A 32 -19.18 -27.83 4.62
C PHE A 32 -18.37 -27.51 3.35
N VAL A 33 -17.38 -26.60 3.44
CA VAL A 33 -16.49 -26.29 2.29
C VAL A 33 -15.76 -27.54 1.83
N LYS A 34 -15.17 -28.30 2.77
CA LYS A 34 -14.45 -29.54 2.45
C LYS A 34 -15.37 -30.58 1.81
N GLU A 35 -16.57 -30.78 2.33
CA GLU A 35 -17.57 -31.72 1.80
C GLU A 35 -18.07 -31.32 0.40
N ALA A 36 -18.37 -30.04 0.21
CA ALA A 36 -18.83 -29.51 -1.08
C ALA A 36 -17.74 -29.62 -2.15
N MET A 37 -16.50 -29.24 -1.82
CA MET A 37 -15.36 -29.36 -2.72
C MET A 37 -15.02 -30.82 -3.03
N ALA A 38 -15.07 -31.72 -2.05
CA ALA A 38 -14.87 -33.16 -2.28
C ALA A 38 -15.94 -33.72 -3.23
N SER A 39 -17.20 -33.34 -3.05
CA SER A 39 -18.32 -33.79 -3.90
C SER A 39 -18.19 -33.30 -5.34
N ILE A 40 -17.69 -32.08 -5.55
CA ILE A 40 -17.41 -31.52 -6.89
C ILE A 40 -16.19 -32.20 -7.51
N ASN A 41 -15.11 -32.40 -6.75
CA ASN A 41 -13.87 -32.98 -7.26
C ASN A 41 -14.01 -34.47 -7.63
N GLN A 42 -14.94 -35.22 -7.04
CA GLN A 42 -15.22 -36.61 -7.40
C GLN A 42 -15.62 -36.80 -8.87
N ILE A 43 -16.21 -35.79 -9.51
CA ILE A 43 -16.62 -35.85 -10.92
C ILE A 43 -15.62 -35.22 -11.88
N LYS A 44 -14.54 -34.62 -11.37
CA LYS A 44 -13.56 -33.89 -12.18
C LYS A 44 -12.72 -34.90 -12.98
N PRO A 45 -12.80 -34.91 -14.33
CA PRO A 45 -11.92 -35.76 -15.13
C PRO A 45 -10.50 -35.17 -15.15
N ALA A 46 -9.56 -35.89 -15.76
CA ALA A 46 -8.28 -35.29 -16.13
C ALA A 46 -8.53 -34.14 -17.13
N LEU A 47 -8.23 -32.91 -16.72
CA LEU A 47 -8.34 -31.70 -17.53
C LEU A 47 -6.94 -31.17 -17.85
N SER A 48 -6.86 -30.38 -18.90
CA SER A 48 -5.67 -29.62 -19.28
C SER A 48 -5.42 -28.47 -18.29
N SER A 49 -4.17 -27.98 -18.19
CA SER A 49 -3.74 -27.05 -17.14
C SER A 49 -4.64 -25.81 -17.02
N GLY A 50 -4.93 -25.13 -18.12
CA GLY A 50 -5.79 -23.94 -18.12
C GLY A 50 -7.24 -24.25 -17.74
N ARG A 51 -7.79 -25.35 -18.26
CA ARG A 51 -9.17 -25.75 -17.98
C ARG A 51 -9.36 -26.27 -16.55
N ASP A 52 -8.36 -26.95 -16.02
CA ASP A 52 -8.30 -27.42 -14.63
C ASP A 52 -8.35 -26.24 -13.66
N ALA A 53 -7.55 -25.20 -13.93
CA ALA A 53 -7.51 -23.98 -13.15
C ALA A 53 -8.87 -23.25 -13.17
N LEU A 54 -9.50 -23.11 -14.35
CA LEU A 54 -10.83 -22.50 -14.49
C LEU A 54 -11.93 -23.32 -13.81
N PHE A 55 -11.94 -24.65 -13.96
CA PHE A 55 -12.90 -25.51 -13.27
C PHE A 55 -12.77 -25.36 -11.76
N THR A 56 -11.54 -25.35 -11.25
CA THR A 56 -11.24 -25.19 -9.83
C THR A 56 -11.65 -23.81 -9.33
N LEU A 57 -11.39 -22.74 -10.10
CA LEU A 57 -11.86 -21.38 -9.79
C LEU A 57 -13.38 -21.35 -9.66
N HIS A 58 -14.12 -21.88 -10.64
CA HIS A 58 -15.58 -21.88 -10.60
C HIS A 58 -16.17 -22.74 -9.48
N ALA A 59 -15.53 -23.84 -9.11
CA ALA A 59 -15.94 -24.64 -7.95
C ALA A 59 -15.84 -23.83 -6.64
N HIS A 60 -14.71 -23.13 -6.42
CA HIS A 60 -14.53 -22.27 -5.25
C HIS A 60 -15.48 -21.06 -5.26
N LEU A 61 -15.68 -20.40 -6.41
CA LEU A 61 -16.64 -19.29 -6.54
C LEU A 61 -18.08 -19.74 -6.29
N TYR A 62 -18.44 -20.95 -6.72
CA TYR A 62 -19.75 -21.53 -6.45
C TYR A 62 -19.95 -21.78 -4.94
N VAL A 63 -18.96 -22.41 -4.28
CA VAL A 63 -19.01 -22.64 -2.82
C VAL A 63 -19.05 -21.30 -2.06
N LEU A 64 -18.29 -20.30 -2.49
CA LEU A 64 -18.35 -18.94 -1.94
C LEU A 64 -19.76 -18.35 -2.07
N GLY A 65 -20.40 -18.52 -3.23
CA GLY A 65 -21.80 -18.13 -3.44
C GLY A 65 -22.76 -18.80 -2.44
N LEU A 66 -22.58 -20.10 -2.17
CA LEU A 66 -23.37 -20.83 -1.17
C LEU A 66 -23.14 -20.33 0.26
N LEU A 67 -21.90 -20.00 0.63
CA LEU A 67 -21.57 -19.44 1.96
C LEU A 67 -22.20 -18.06 2.17
N LEU A 68 -22.28 -17.25 1.11
CA LEU A 68 -22.88 -15.92 1.13
C LEU A 68 -24.41 -15.94 0.97
N ASN A 69 -25.03 -17.13 0.91
CA ASN A 69 -26.45 -17.32 0.61
C ASN A 69 -26.94 -16.60 -0.67
N ARG A 70 -26.03 -16.41 -1.62
CA ARG A 70 -26.34 -15.85 -2.93
C ARG A 70 -26.77 -16.99 -3.83
N THR A 71 -28.09 -17.17 -3.99
CA THR A 71 -28.60 -18.01 -5.08
C THR A 71 -28.68 -17.17 -6.35
N PRO A 72 -28.50 -17.76 -7.56
CA PRO A 72 -28.52 -17.03 -8.83
C PRO A 72 -29.78 -16.19 -9.09
N ASN A 73 -30.87 -16.39 -8.32
CA ASN A 73 -32.18 -15.77 -8.51
C ASN A 73 -32.77 -15.10 -7.25
N ALA A 74 -32.05 -14.99 -6.13
CA ALA A 74 -32.58 -14.31 -4.95
C ALA A 74 -32.05 -12.88 -4.86
N ALA A 75 -32.94 -11.94 -4.56
CA ALA A 75 -32.57 -10.55 -4.27
C ALA A 75 -31.56 -10.52 -3.09
N PRO A 76 -30.51 -9.68 -3.16
CA PRO A 76 -29.56 -9.55 -2.08
C PRO A 76 -30.29 -9.08 -0.81
N GLN A 77 -30.19 -9.83 0.28
CA GLN A 77 -30.65 -9.40 1.60
C GLN A 77 -29.55 -8.54 2.22
N PRO A 78 -29.72 -7.21 2.35
CA PRO A 78 -28.71 -6.35 2.93
C PRO A 78 -28.57 -6.67 4.43
N GLY A 79 -27.37 -7.01 4.88
CA GLY A 79 -27.06 -7.15 6.31
C GLY A 79 -27.27 -8.53 6.93
N ALA A 80 -27.25 -9.62 6.15
CA ALA A 80 -27.20 -10.96 6.74
C ALA A 80 -25.94 -11.12 7.61
N PHE A 81 -26.13 -11.24 8.93
CA PHE A 81 -25.04 -11.49 9.88
C PHE A 81 -24.34 -12.80 9.52
N ILE A 82 -23.06 -12.70 9.11
CA ILE A 82 -22.22 -13.86 8.86
C ILE A 82 -21.64 -14.31 10.20
N GLY A 83 -22.07 -15.48 10.67
CA GLY A 83 -21.55 -16.07 11.89
C GLY A 83 -20.05 -16.38 11.80
N PHE A 84 -19.37 -16.45 12.95
CA PHE A 84 -17.93 -16.70 13.04
C PHE A 84 -17.45 -17.89 12.20
N HIS A 85 -18.17 -19.01 12.24
CA HIS A 85 -17.82 -20.21 11.48
C HIS A 85 -17.99 -20.04 9.97
N THR A 86 -18.96 -19.25 9.52
CA THR A 86 -19.14 -18.93 8.10
C THR A 86 -18.06 -17.96 7.63
N HIS A 87 -17.64 -17.02 8.48
CA HIS A 87 -16.49 -16.17 8.16
C HIS A 87 -15.20 -16.99 8.02
N ALA A 88 -14.93 -17.93 8.93
CA ALA A 88 -13.79 -18.84 8.81
C ALA A 88 -13.84 -19.62 7.50
N ALA A 89 -15.01 -20.17 7.14
CA ALA A 89 -15.21 -20.88 5.88
C ALA A 89 -14.95 -20.00 4.65
N ILE A 90 -15.39 -18.73 4.67
CA ILE A 90 -15.12 -17.77 3.60
C ILE A 90 -13.62 -17.48 3.50
N SER A 91 -12.92 -17.40 4.65
CA SER A 91 -11.47 -17.19 4.68
C SER A 91 -10.73 -18.38 4.05
N ASP A 92 -11.10 -19.61 4.38
CA ASP A 92 -10.50 -20.83 3.81
C ASP A 92 -10.67 -20.87 2.29
N VAL A 93 -11.86 -20.50 1.78
CA VAL A 93 -12.11 -20.42 0.33
C VAL A 93 -11.26 -19.31 -0.31
N GLY A 94 -11.10 -18.17 0.39
CA GLY A 94 -10.24 -17.07 -0.06
C GLY A 94 -8.78 -17.48 -0.19
N GLU A 95 -8.23 -18.16 0.81
CA GLU A 95 -6.85 -18.66 0.79
C GLU A 95 -6.63 -19.66 -0.35
N ALA A 96 -7.58 -20.57 -0.58
CA ALA A 96 -7.52 -21.51 -1.70
C ALA A 96 -7.56 -20.80 -3.06
N LEU A 97 -8.35 -19.73 -3.19
CA LEU A 97 -8.38 -18.89 -4.39
C LEU A 97 -7.08 -18.09 -4.58
N GLU A 98 -6.49 -17.56 -3.51
CA GLU A 98 -5.20 -16.87 -3.56
C GLU A 98 -4.10 -17.81 -4.08
N HIS A 99 -3.98 -19.01 -3.50
CA HIS A 99 -3.03 -20.03 -3.96
C HIS A 99 -3.29 -20.45 -5.42
N LEU A 100 -4.55 -20.48 -5.86
CA LEU A 100 -4.89 -20.76 -7.25
C LEU A 100 -4.37 -19.66 -8.19
N PHE A 101 -4.47 -18.40 -7.81
CA PHE A 101 -3.99 -17.27 -8.62
C PHE A 101 -2.47 -17.07 -8.59
N GLU A 102 -1.77 -17.57 -7.56
CA GLU A 102 -0.30 -17.63 -7.51
C GLU A 102 0.27 -18.57 -8.59
N ASN A 103 -0.47 -19.61 -8.95
CA ASN A 103 -0.08 -20.56 -9.97
C ASN A 103 -0.60 -20.14 -11.35
N LYS A 104 0.29 -19.62 -12.20
CA LYS A 104 -0.05 -19.24 -13.57
C LYS A 104 -0.41 -20.49 -14.39
N PRO A 105 -1.61 -20.57 -14.99
CA PRO A 105 -1.96 -21.70 -15.84
C PRO A 105 -1.07 -21.73 -17.09
N GLU A 106 -0.67 -22.92 -17.53
CA GLU A 106 0.00 -23.09 -18.82
C GLU A 106 -1.06 -23.13 -19.92
N ILE A 107 -1.07 -22.11 -20.80
CA ILE A 107 -2.15 -21.87 -21.79
C ILE A 107 -1.69 -22.18 -23.22
N ALA A 108 -0.42 -22.56 -23.41
CA ALA A 108 0.27 -22.44 -24.70
C ALA A 108 -0.39 -23.17 -25.89
N ASP A 109 -1.27 -24.15 -25.68
CA ASP A 109 -1.86 -24.96 -26.76
C ASP A 109 -3.39 -25.22 -26.63
N GLU A 110 -4.17 -24.29 -26.07
CA GLU A 110 -5.63 -24.48 -25.87
C GLU A 110 -6.52 -23.40 -26.49
N PRO A 111 -6.96 -23.54 -27.76
CA PRO A 111 -7.90 -22.60 -28.39
C PRO A 111 -9.24 -22.46 -27.66
N ALA A 112 -9.68 -23.49 -26.94
CA ALA A 112 -10.92 -23.51 -26.17
C ALA A 112 -10.82 -22.77 -24.81
N TYR A 113 -9.62 -22.33 -24.41
CA TYR A 113 -9.40 -21.64 -23.15
C TYR A 113 -9.99 -20.22 -23.13
N TRP A 114 -9.80 -19.45 -24.20
CA TRP A 114 -10.22 -18.05 -24.27
C TRP A 114 -11.74 -17.85 -24.21
N PRO A 115 -12.58 -18.65 -24.92
CA PRO A 115 -14.03 -18.58 -24.75
C PRO A 115 -14.47 -18.83 -23.31
N LEU A 116 -13.82 -19.77 -22.60
CA LEU A 116 -14.10 -20.00 -21.18
C LEU A 116 -13.69 -18.79 -20.33
N ILE A 117 -12.54 -18.17 -20.58
CA ILE A 117 -12.15 -16.93 -19.90
C ILE A 117 -13.18 -15.82 -20.09
N GLU A 118 -13.69 -15.62 -21.31
CA GLU A 118 -14.71 -14.60 -21.60
C GLU A 118 -16.00 -14.87 -20.84
N GLU A 119 -16.45 -16.13 -20.78
CA GLU A 119 -17.59 -16.53 -19.94
C GLU A 119 -17.29 -16.31 -18.44
N THR A 120 -16.07 -16.61 -17.96
CA THR A 120 -15.64 -16.42 -16.56
C THR A 120 -15.66 -14.95 -16.18
N VAL A 121 -15.13 -14.08 -17.04
CA VAL A 121 -15.15 -12.62 -16.88
C VAL A 121 -16.59 -12.14 -16.81
N GLY A 122 -17.47 -12.59 -17.71
CA GLY A 122 -18.89 -12.24 -17.70
C GLY A 122 -19.59 -12.66 -16.40
N TYR A 123 -19.31 -13.87 -15.92
CA TYR A 123 -19.83 -14.40 -14.66
C TYR A 123 -19.36 -13.56 -13.46
N LEU A 124 -18.05 -13.33 -13.31
CA LEU A 124 -17.50 -12.53 -12.21
C LEU A 124 -17.94 -11.07 -12.27
N ARG A 125 -18.04 -10.48 -13.47
CA ARG A 125 -18.57 -9.13 -13.66
C ARG A 125 -19.99 -9.03 -13.10
N SER A 126 -20.89 -9.96 -13.45
CA SER A 126 -22.27 -9.93 -12.94
C SER A 126 -22.35 -10.02 -11.40
N LEU A 127 -21.50 -10.86 -10.79
CA LEU A 127 -21.46 -11.02 -9.34
C LEU A 127 -20.89 -9.79 -8.64
N MET A 128 -19.81 -9.23 -9.21
CA MET A 128 -19.12 -8.04 -8.70
C MET A 128 -20.02 -6.80 -8.78
N LEU A 129 -20.69 -6.59 -9.91
CA LEU A 129 -21.53 -5.41 -10.14
C LEU A 129 -22.83 -5.41 -9.33
N THR A 130 -23.22 -6.56 -8.76
CA THR A 130 -24.39 -6.70 -7.88
C THR A 130 -23.98 -7.00 -6.44
N ASP A 131 -22.70 -6.86 -6.10
CA ASP A 131 -22.18 -7.07 -4.77
C ASP A 131 -22.49 -5.89 -3.84
N SER A 132 -23.72 -5.85 -3.31
CA SER A 132 -24.21 -4.78 -2.43
C SER A 132 -23.84 -4.98 -0.95
N GLY A 133 -22.88 -5.85 -0.64
CA GLY A 133 -22.44 -6.14 0.73
C GLY A 133 -21.51 -5.06 1.30
N THR A 134 -21.34 -5.04 2.63
CA THR A 134 -20.39 -4.14 3.31
C THR A 134 -18.93 -4.44 2.96
N LYS A 135 -18.63 -5.69 2.58
CA LYS A 135 -17.34 -6.12 2.03
C LYS A 135 -17.57 -6.68 0.62
N PRO A 136 -16.86 -6.21 -0.41
CA PRO A 136 -16.91 -6.83 -1.73
C PRO A 136 -16.19 -8.19 -1.67
N TYR A 137 -16.90 -9.26 -2.00
CA TYR A 137 -16.40 -10.63 -2.03
C TYR A 137 -15.90 -11.05 -3.41
N PHE A 138 -16.39 -10.42 -4.49
CA PHE A 138 -16.08 -10.83 -5.86
C PHE A 138 -15.14 -9.88 -6.61
N THR A 139 -15.00 -8.64 -6.16
CA THR A 139 -14.14 -7.63 -6.82
C THR A 139 -12.69 -8.05 -6.90
N GLU A 140 -12.15 -8.60 -5.81
CA GLU A 140 -10.74 -9.04 -5.76
C GLU A 140 -10.47 -10.13 -6.80
N TRP A 141 -11.36 -11.12 -6.91
CA TRP A 141 -11.19 -12.23 -7.84
C TRP A 141 -11.35 -11.79 -9.30
N TYR A 142 -12.26 -10.86 -9.56
CA TYR A 142 -12.40 -10.23 -10.88
C TYR A 142 -11.10 -9.52 -11.28
N LEU A 143 -10.55 -8.67 -10.40
CA LEU A 143 -9.31 -7.94 -10.68
C LEU A 143 -8.09 -8.88 -10.79
N ARG A 144 -8.00 -9.91 -9.94
CA ARG A 144 -6.94 -10.93 -10.02
C ARG A 144 -6.98 -11.75 -11.31
N LEU A 145 -8.17 -12.06 -11.83
CA LEU A 145 -8.29 -12.74 -13.12
C LEU A 145 -7.64 -11.90 -14.23
N TRP A 146 -7.97 -10.61 -14.29
CA TRP A 146 -7.35 -9.68 -15.23
C TRP A 146 -5.84 -9.55 -15.00
N ARG A 147 -5.39 -9.42 -13.76
CA ARG A 147 -3.98 -9.22 -13.41
C ARG A 147 -3.10 -10.44 -13.67
N CYS A 148 -3.55 -11.63 -13.27
CA CYS A 148 -2.72 -12.84 -13.22
C CYS A 148 -2.91 -13.75 -14.43
N TRP A 149 -4.11 -13.83 -15.00
CA TRP A 149 -4.43 -14.83 -16.03
C TRP A 149 -4.71 -14.23 -17.41
N ILE A 150 -5.06 -12.95 -17.51
CA ILE A 150 -5.30 -12.29 -18.81
C ILE A 150 -4.14 -11.36 -19.19
N SER A 151 -3.78 -10.41 -18.32
CA SER A 151 -2.74 -9.42 -18.56
C SER A 151 -1.38 -10.01 -18.95
N PRO A 152 -0.91 -11.17 -18.45
CA PRO A 152 0.37 -11.72 -18.90
C PRO A 152 0.40 -12.21 -20.36
N TYR A 153 -0.76 -12.34 -21.01
CA TYR A 153 -0.90 -12.83 -22.39
C TYR A 153 -1.31 -11.68 -23.33
N GLN A 154 -0.62 -10.53 -23.23
CA GLN A 154 -0.90 -9.21 -23.85
C GLN A 154 -1.09 -9.16 -25.38
N GLY A 155 -1.28 -10.28 -26.07
CA GLY A 155 -1.41 -10.37 -27.52
C GLY A 155 -2.64 -9.66 -28.10
N ASP A 156 -3.62 -9.26 -27.28
CA ASP A 156 -4.83 -8.59 -27.78
C ASP A 156 -5.40 -7.53 -26.83
N ALA A 157 -5.08 -6.27 -27.11
CA ALA A 157 -5.63 -5.13 -26.38
C ALA A 157 -7.16 -4.96 -26.56
N SER A 158 -7.76 -5.63 -27.56
CA SER A 158 -9.20 -5.55 -27.80
C SER A 158 -10.01 -6.09 -26.62
N ARG A 159 -9.51 -7.12 -25.91
CA ARG A 159 -10.21 -7.72 -24.75
C ARG A 159 -10.44 -6.72 -23.62
N PHE A 160 -9.46 -5.87 -23.31
CA PHE A 160 -9.62 -4.83 -22.30
C PHE A 160 -10.63 -3.76 -22.75
N ALA A 161 -10.60 -3.39 -24.03
CA ALA A 161 -11.53 -2.41 -24.60
C ALA A 161 -12.96 -2.95 -24.65
N ASP A 162 -13.14 -4.22 -24.99
CA ASP A 162 -14.43 -4.90 -25.03
C ASP A 162 -15.03 -4.99 -23.64
N GLU A 163 -14.23 -5.40 -22.66
CA GLU A 163 -14.66 -5.42 -21.26
C GLU A 163 -15.04 -4.02 -20.75
N LEU A 164 -14.23 -3.00 -21.08
CA LEU A 164 -14.51 -1.63 -20.68
C LEU A 164 -15.85 -1.15 -21.25
N ARG A 165 -16.17 -1.48 -22.51
CA ARG A 165 -17.47 -1.19 -23.12
C ARG A 165 -18.62 -1.89 -22.39
N GLN A 166 -18.44 -3.15 -21.99
CA GLN A 166 -19.45 -3.89 -21.22
C GLN A 166 -19.70 -3.22 -19.86
N LEU A 167 -18.64 -2.85 -19.13
CA LEU A 167 -18.77 -2.12 -17.86
C LEU A 167 -19.45 -0.76 -18.04
N GLN A 168 -19.11 0.00 -19.07
CA GLN A 168 -19.75 1.30 -19.36
C GLN A 168 -21.23 1.17 -19.70
N SER A 169 -21.67 0.04 -20.27
CA SER A 169 -23.08 -0.25 -20.54
C SER A 169 -23.88 -0.73 -19.31
N ALA A 170 -23.19 -1.21 -18.27
CA ALA A 170 -23.82 -1.81 -17.10
C ALA A 170 -24.81 -0.92 -16.34
N PRO A 171 -24.59 0.41 -16.17
CA PRO A 171 -25.56 1.28 -15.51
C PRO A 171 -26.93 1.30 -16.20
N ALA A 172 -26.97 1.20 -17.54
CA ALA A 172 -28.21 1.16 -18.29
C ALA A 172 -29.00 -0.15 -18.07
N VAL A 173 -28.32 -1.23 -17.71
CA VAL A 173 -28.91 -2.56 -17.50
C VAL A 173 -29.29 -2.78 -16.04
N LEU A 174 -28.41 -2.43 -15.10
CA LEU A 174 -28.55 -2.75 -13.68
C LEU A 174 -29.24 -1.65 -12.87
N GLY A 175 -29.19 -0.39 -13.33
CA GLY A 175 -29.76 0.76 -12.65
C GLY A 175 -29.37 0.80 -11.17
N PRO A 176 -30.33 0.80 -10.22
CA PRO A 176 -30.05 0.92 -8.78
C PRO A 176 -29.40 -0.31 -8.16
N ALA A 177 -29.36 -1.45 -8.84
CA ALA A 177 -28.68 -2.66 -8.34
C ALA A 177 -27.16 -2.62 -8.54
N LEU A 178 -26.64 -1.59 -9.22
CA LEU A 178 -25.22 -1.42 -9.52
C LEU A 178 -24.42 -1.06 -8.26
N SER A 179 -23.43 -1.89 -7.96
CA SER A 179 -22.38 -1.57 -6.99
C SER A 179 -21.36 -0.61 -7.63
N GLU A 180 -21.47 0.67 -7.28
CA GLU A 180 -20.68 1.74 -7.90
C GLU A 180 -19.17 1.62 -7.64
N TYR A 181 -18.78 1.23 -6.41
CA TYR A 181 -17.37 1.13 -6.02
C TYR A 181 -16.58 0.18 -6.92
N PRO A 182 -16.95 -1.12 -7.02
CA PRO A 182 -16.22 -2.05 -7.87
C PRO A 182 -16.38 -1.74 -9.37
N TRP A 183 -17.49 -1.11 -9.77
CA TRP A 183 -17.70 -0.67 -11.15
C TRP A 183 -16.69 0.40 -11.59
N LEU A 184 -16.49 1.46 -10.79
CA LEU A 184 -15.49 2.50 -11.06
C LEU A 184 -14.07 1.94 -10.97
N LEU A 185 -13.79 1.10 -9.97
CA LEU A 185 -12.48 0.49 -9.79
C LEU A 185 -12.08 -0.40 -10.98
N ALA A 186 -12.99 -1.26 -11.46
CA ALA A 186 -12.75 -2.11 -12.62
C ALA A 186 -12.47 -1.29 -13.88
N GLN A 187 -13.21 -0.20 -14.11
CA GLN A 187 -12.96 0.70 -15.25
C GLN A 187 -11.58 1.36 -15.17
N SER A 188 -11.16 1.79 -13.97
CA SER A 188 -9.81 2.32 -13.76
C SER A 188 -8.72 1.32 -14.14
N TRP A 189 -8.83 0.08 -13.66
CA TRP A 189 -7.89 -1.00 -13.99
C TRP A 189 -7.80 -1.30 -15.48
N LEU A 190 -8.93 -1.34 -16.20
CA LEU A 190 -8.91 -1.59 -17.65
C LEU A 190 -8.31 -0.41 -18.43
N CYS A 191 -8.61 0.83 -18.02
CA CYS A 191 -7.98 2.02 -18.61
C CYS A 191 -6.45 2.02 -18.37
N PHE A 192 -6.03 1.59 -17.18
CA PHE A 192 -4.61 1.41 -16.84
C PHE A 192 -3.92 0.40 -17.76
N TYR A 193 -4.53 -0.77 -18.03
CA TYR A 193 -4.00 -1.75 -18.98
C TYR A 193 -3.95 -1.22 -20.42
N LEU A 194 -4.94 -0.42 -20.81
CA LEU A 194 -5.01 0.24 -22.12
C LEU A 194 -4.07 1.45 -22.27
N LYS A 195 -3.25 1.75 -21.25
CA LYS A 195 -2.37 2.94 -21.20
C LYS A 195 -3.11 4.28 -21.30
N ARG A 196 -4.38 4.31 -20.87
CA ARG A 196 -5.20 5.51 -20.77
C ARG A 196 -5.17 6.03 -19.34
N ASP A 197 -4.01 6.50 -18.91
CA ASP A 197 -3.76 6.84 -17.50
C ASP A 197 -4.65 7.96 -16.97
N GLU A 198 -4.90 8.99 -17.79
CA GLU A 198 -5.76 10.12 -17.40
C GLU A 198 -7.20 9.67 -17.11
N GLU A 199 -7.76 8.81 -17.97
CA GLU A 199 -9.08 8.22 -17.76
C GLU A 199 -9.09 7.32 -16.51
N ALA A 200 -8.05 6.49 -16.34
CA ALA A 200 -7.92 5.61 -15.18
C ALA A 200 -7.87 6.38 -13.86
N GLN A 201 -7.11 7.47 -13.81
CA GLN A 201 -6.99 8.37 -12.66
C GLN A 201 -8.30 9.11 -12.40
N ALA A 202 -9.00 9.57 -13.44
CA ALA A 202 -10.30 10.22 -13.30
C ALA A 202 -11.32 9.30 -12.62
N TYR A 203 -11.35 8.01 -12.97
CA TYR A 203 -12.20 7.03 -12.30
C TYR A 203 -11.86 6.86 -10.81
N LEU A 204 -10.58 6.86 -10.43
CA LEU A 204 -10.18 6.76 -9.01
C LEU A 204 -10.48 8.03 -8.22
N ILE A 205 -10.33 9.20 -8.83
CA ILE A 205 -10.72 10.47 -8.22
C ILE A 205 -12.23 10.49 -7.97
N GLU A 206 -13.03 10.06 -8.95
CA GLU A 206 -14.47 9.96 -8.80
C GLU A 206 -14.87 8.93 -7.75
N LEU A 207 -14.17 7.78 -7.71
CA LEU A 207 -14.33 6.78 -6.66
C LEU A 207 -14.10 7.39 -5.28
N ASN A 208 -12.98 8.10 -5.09
CA ASN A 208 -12.58 8.70 -3.81
C ASN A 208 -13.57 9.73 -3.28
N LYS A 209 -14.25 10.48 -4.16
CA LYS A 209 -15.29 11.44 -3.76
C LYS A 209 -16.50 10.75 -3.12
N ARG A 210 -16.83 9.54 -3.58
CA ARG A 210 -18.00 8.77 -3.11
C ARG A 210 -17.64 7.90 -1.92
N SER A 211 -16.47 7.28 -1.99
CA SER A 211 -15.94 6.33 -1.01
C SER A 211 -14.42 6.35 -1.05
N ALA A 212 -13.76 6.50 0.09
CA ALA A 212 -12.30 6.54 0.16
C ALA A 212 -11.66 5.34 -0.59
N VAL A 213 -10.73 5.63 -1.48
CA VAL A 213 -10.01 4.59 -2.24
C VAL A 213 -9.17 3.79 -1.25
N ARG A 214 -9.27 2.45 -1.32
CA ARG A 214 -8.49 1.59 -0.43
C ARG A 214 -7.08 1.47 -1.01
N PRO A 215 -6.01 1.64 -0.22
CA PRO A 215 -4.64 1.50 -0.71
C PRO A 215 -4.35 0.14 -1.37
N GLU A 216 -5.03 -0.92 -0.89
CA GLU A 216 -4.98 -2.28 -1.46
C GLU A 216 -5.41 -2.33 -2.93
N ASP A 217 -6.31 -1.42 -3.37
CA ASP A 217 -6.81 -1.36 -4.74
C ASP A 217 -5.88 -0.57 -5.68
N LEU A 218 -5.05 0.33 -5.12
CA LEU A 218 -4.13 1.22 -5.85
C LEU A 218 -2.70 0.68 -5.94
N PHE A 219 -2.16 0.17 -4.83
CA PHE A 219 -0.76 -0.23 -4.74
C PHE A 219 -0.34 -1.28 -5.77
N PRO A 220 -1.18 -2.27 -6.14
CA PRO A 220 -0.81 -3.21 -7.17
C PRO A 220 -0.59 -2.56 -8.56
N MET A 221 -1.23 -1.42 -8.86
CA MET A 221 -0.92 -0.66 -10.09
C MET A 221 0.47 -0.03 -10.02
N LEU A 222 0.80 0.57 -8.87
CA LEU A 222 2.11 1.21 -8.64
C LEU A 222 3.25 0.19 -8.67
N GLU A 223 3.04 -0.97 -8.04
CA GLU A 223 3.96 -2.09 -8.06
C GLU A 223 4.20 -2.59 -9.48
N MET A 224 3.15 -2.74 -10.30
CA MET A 224 3.29 -3.17 -11.69
C MET A 224 4.13 -2.19 -12.52
N LEU A 225 3.94 -0.87 -12.32
CA LEU A 225 4.77 0.14 -13.01
C LEU A 225 6.22 0.12 -12.52
N GLN A 226 6.44 -0.10 -11.22
CA GLN A 226 7.78 -0.19 -10.65
C GLN A 226 8.53 -1.44 -11.16
N THR A 227 7.91 -2.62 -11.13
CA THR A 227 8.50 -3.87 -11.64
C THR A 227 8.70 -3.81 -13.16
N GLY A 228 7.82 -3.12 -13.88
CA GLY A 228 7.97 -2.86 -15.31
C GLY A 228 8.95 -1.74 -15.67
N GLU A 229 9.58 -1.09 -14.67
CA GLU A 229 10.50 0.04 -14.83
C GLU A 229 9.93 1.22 -15.65
N ASP A 230 8.61 1.40 -15.67
CA ASP A 230 7.94 2.51 -16.37
C ASP A 230 7.92 3.76 -15.47
N TRP A 231 9.11 4.31 -15.23
CA TRP A 231 9.33 5.41 -14.27
C TRP A 231 8.54 6.67 -14.60
N GLN A 232 8.27 6.94 -15.89
CA GLN A 232 7.50 8.13 -16.30
C GLN A 232 6.01 7.97 -15.97
N ARG A 233 5.39 6.81 -16.29
CA ARG A 233 4.02 6.54 -15.85
C ARG A 233 3.94 6.48 -14.33
N LEU A 234 4.90 5.83 -13.65
CA LEU A 234 4.88 5.72 -12.19
C LEU A 234 4.91 7.11 -11.54
N LYS A 235 5.76 8.03 -12.01
CA LYS A 235 5.77 9.42 -11.56
C LYS A 235 4.39 10.08 -11.71
N GLY A 236 3.77 9.96 -12.89
CA GLY A 236 2.43 10.54 -13.14
C GLY A 236 1.38 9.97 -12.19
N TRP A 237 1.41 8.66 -11.96
CA TRP A 237 0.53 7.97 -11.03
C TRP A 237 0.75 8.37 -9.57
N LEU A 238 2.00 8.55 -9.12
CA LEU A 238 2.28 9.01 -7.76
C LEU A 238 1.79 10.44 -7.51
N VAL A 239 1.90 11.33 -8.51
CA VAL A 239 1.36 12.69 -8.39
C VAL A 239 -0.17 12.65 -8.30
N ALA A 240 -0.84 11.92 -9.18
CA ALA A 240 -2.29 11.82 -9.19
C ALA A 240 -2.86 11.10 -7.96
N ALA A 241 -2.13 10.13 -7.43
CA ALA A 241 -2.55 9.35 -6.26
C ALA A 241 -2.26 10.03 -4.92
N ALA A 242 -1.39 11.04 -4.87
CA ALA A 242 -1.08 11.79 -3.65
C ALA A 242 -2.35 12.21 -2.88
N PRO A 243 -3.33 12.92 -3.47
CA PRO A 243 -4.57 13.31 -2.78
C PRO A 243 -5.45 12.13 -2.34
N LEU A 244 -5.31 10.97 -3.01
CA LEU A 244 -6.10 9.77 -2.70
C LEU A 244 -5.59 9.06 -1.44
N VAL A 245 -4.29 9.18 -1.16
CA VAL A 245 -3.64 8.52 -0.02
C VAL A 245 -3.53 9.42 1.21
N GLU A 246 -3.84 10.71 1.13
CA GLU A 246 -3.67 11.65 2.26
C GLU A 246 -4.51 11.25 3.49
N SER A 247 -5.70 10.67 3.27
CA SER A 247 -6.56 10.17 4.34
C SER A 247 -6.22 8.74 4.80
N ALA A 248 -5.19 8.11 4.21
CA ALA A 248 -4.81 6.75 4.54
C ALA A 248 -3.98 6.66 5.83
N ARG A 249 -3.92 5.46 6.42
CA ARG A 249 -3.10 5.18 7.61
C ARG A 249 -1.61 5.42 7.33
N LEU A 250 -0.85 5.85 8.35
CA LEU A 250 0.59 6.10 8.28
C LEU A 250 1.43 5.00 7.61
N ASN A 251 1.13 3.72 7.88
CA ASN A 251 1.87 2.61 7.25
C ASN A 251 1.71 2.60 5.73
N ASN A 252 0.50 2.87 5.24
CA ASN A 252 0.22 2.92 3.82
C ASN A 252 0.87 4.15 3.19
N LEU A 253 0.87 5.30 3.88
CA LEU A 253 1.62 6.47 3.44
C LEU A 253 3.13 6.16 3.32
N LYS A 254 3.72 5.44 4.29
CA LYS A 254 5.13 5.07 4.22
C LYS A 254 5.42 4.21 2.99
N SER A 255 4.62 3.19 2.74
CA SER A 255 4.74 2.35 1.53
C SER A 255 4.55 3.17 0.25
N PHE A 256 3.56 4.07 0.22
CA PHE A 256 3.34 4.96 -0.92
C PHE A 256 4.57 5.82 -1.23
N TYR A 257 5.18 6.43 -0.21
CA TYR A 257 6.35 7.26 -0.40
C TYR A 257 7.62 6.46 -0.72
N GLN A 258 7.68 5.15 -0.48
CA GLN A 258 8.80 4.31 -0.92
C GLN A 258 8.89 4.20 -2.45
N TYR A 259 7.76 4.23 -3.17
CA TYR A 259 7.76 4.22 -4.64
C TYR A 259 8.47 5.45 -5.24
N TRP A 260 8.43 6.60 -4.55
CA TRP A 260 9.16 7.79 -4.96
C TRP A 260 10.68 7.60 -4.98
N ASP A 261 11.25 6.70 -4.17
CA ASP A 261 12.70 6.46 -4.17
C ASP A 261 13.17 5.90 -5.51
N GLY A 262 12.41 4.96 -6.08
CA GLY A 262 12.67 4.41 -7.41
C GLY A 262 12.53 5.45 -8.51
N VAL A 263 11.48 6.28 -8.44
CA VAL A 263 11.26 7.37 -9.41
C VAL A 263 12.37 8.41 -9.34
N ILE A 264 12.77 8.86 -8.15
CA ILE A 264 13.78 9.92 -7.99
C ILE A 264 15.16 9.42 -8.41
N ALA A 265 15.49 8.14 -8.16
CA ALA A 265 16.74 7.55 -8.63
C ALA A 265 16.91 7.63 -10.16
N HIS A 266 15.80 7.52 -10.91
CA HIS A 266 15.80 7.56 -12.38
C HIS A 266 15.43 8.94 -12.96
N ILE A 267 14.64 9.73 -12.22
CA ILE A 267 14.14 11.06 -12.61
C ILE A 267 14.38 12.03 -11.43
N PRO A 268 15.62 12.51 -11.23
CA PRO A 268 15.94 13.37 -10.09
C PRO A 268 15.15 14.68 -10.05
N GLN A 269 14.68 15.19 -11.21
CA GLN A 269 13.86 16.41 -11.25
C GLN A 269 12.48 16.22 -10.61
N ALA A 270 12.01 14.99 -10.46
CA ALA A 270 10.71 14.70 -9.86
C ALA A 270 10.72 14.83 -8.32
N GLU A 271 11.90 15.00 -7.70
CA GLU A 271 12.06 15.10 -6.25
C GLU A 271 11.17 16.19 -5.63
N GLN A 272 11.04 17.35 -6.28
CA GLN A 272 10.21 18.46 -5.81
C GLN A 272 8.73 18.10 -5.69
N LEU A 273 8.23 17.25 -6.59
CA LEU A 273 6.83 16.82 -6.62
C LEU A 273 6.49 15.90 -5.43
N MET A 274 7.48 15.21 -4.86
CA MET A 274 7.31 14.41 -3.65
C MET A 274 7.23 15.29 -2.39
N TRP A 275 8.05 16.35 -2.33
CA TRP A 275 8.19 17.17 -1.12
C TRP A 275 6.96 18.01 -0.81
N GLU A 276 6.31 18.57 -1.82
CA GLU A 276 5.19 19.50 -1.62
C GLU A 276 4.03 18.86 -0.83
N PRO A 277 3.50 17.67 -1.21
CA PRO A 277 2.47 17.00 -0.42
C PRO A 277 2.94 16.60 0.99
N LEU A 278 4.20 16.15 1.13
CA LEU A 278 4.76 15.79 2.44
C LEU A 278 4.76 16.98 3.41
N VAL A 279 5.12 18.17 2.93
CA VAL A 279 5.17 19.39 3.75
C VAL A 279 3.77 19.89 4.09
N GLN A 280 2.84 19.87 3.13
CA GLN A 280 1.46 20.31 3.34
C GLN A 280 0.74 19.50 4.42
N MET A 281 1.09 18.21 4.56
CA MET A 281 0.48 17.29 5.51
C MET A 281 1.17 17.23 6.89
N LEU A 282 2.17 18.08 7.16
CA LEU A 282 2.77 18.14 8.48
C LEU A 282 1.72 18.61 9.51
N PRO A 283 1.63 18.00 10.71
CA PRO A 283 2.61 17.09 11.32
C PRO A 283 2.37 15.59 11.07
N TYR A 284 1.36 15.18 10.31
CA TYR A 284 1.02 13.76 10.13
C TYR A 284 2.13 12.97 9.44
N THR A 285 2.81 13.60 8.49
CA THR A 285 3.92 13.04 7.70
C THR A 285 5.29 13.22 8.34
N ASN A 286 5.39 13.69 9.60
CA ASN A 286 6.65 14.04 10.27
C ASN A 286 7.73 12.94 10.16
N THR A 287 7.36 11.69 10.42
CA THR A 287 8.30 10.55 10.40
C THR A 287 8.78 10.26 8.99
N ILE A 288 7.88 10.30 8.01
CA ILE A 288 8.19 10.05 6.60
C ILE A 288 9.09 11.17 6.07
N TYR A 289 8.72 12.43 6.33
CA TYR A 289 9.49 13.60 5.92
C TYR A 289 10.92 13.55 6.49
N GLU A 290 11.06 13.25 7.78
CA GLU A 290 12.36 13.10 8.44
C GLU A 290 13.22 12.00 7.82
N GLU A 291 12.65 10.81 7.60
CA GLU A 291 13.35 9.69 6.96
C GLU A 291 13.79 10.04 5.54
N LYS A 292 12.95 10.73 4.76
CA LYS A 292 13.26 11.14 3.39
C LYS A 292 14.36 12.20 3.34
N LEU A 293 14.33 13.19 4.24
CA LEU A 293 15.38 14.22 4.27
C LEU A 293 16.75 13.61 4.57
N LEU A 294 16.80 12.60 5.44
CA LEU A 294 18.02 11.83 5.70
C LEU A 294 18.45 11.00 4.47
N HIS A 295 17.50 10.32 3.82
CA HIS A 295 17.77 9.50 2.64
C HIS A 295 18.37 10.31 1.49
N PHE A 296 17.82 11.50 1.21
CA PHE A 296 18.28 12.40 0.15
C PHE A 296 19.37 13.39 0.58
N ALA A 297 20.00 13.18 1.74
CA ALA A 297 21.08 14.01 2.28
C ALA A 297 20.75 15.51 2.35
N LYS A 298 19.48 15.86 2.60
CA LYS A 298 19.02 17.26 2.77
C LYS A 298 19.30 17.77 4.18
N TRP A 299 20.58 17.80 4.54
CA TRP A 299 21.05 18.02 5.91
C TRP A 299 20.56 19.34 6.52
N GLN A 300 20.56 20.42 5.74
CA GLN A 300 20.12 21.74 6.22
C GLN A 300 18.63 21.73 6.59
N GLN A 301 17.79 21.26 5.67
CA GLN A 301 16.34 21.15 5.88
C GLN A 301 16.01 20.21 7.04
N TRP A 302 16.78 19.13 7.21
CA TRP A 302 16.62 18.22 8.34
C TRP A 302 16.92 18.92 9.68
N ILE A 303 18.02 19.66 9.77
CA ILE A 303 18.37 20.41 10.98
C ILE A 303 17.33 21.49 11.29
N ASP A 304 16.93 22.27 10.28
CA ASP A 304 15.93 23.32 10.43
C ASP A 304 14.59 22.73 10.93
N PHE A 305 14.21 21.57 10.39
CA PHE A 305 13.03 20.84 10.84
C PHE A 305 13.14 20.38 12.29
N GLN A 306 14.28 19.82 12.72
CA GLN A 306 14.47 19.40 14.11
C GLN A 306 14.48 20.57 15.09
N ILE A 307 15.10 21.69 14.72
CA ILE A 307 15.07 22.91 15.52
C ILE A 307 13.62 23.42 15.64
N SER A 308 12.85 23.44 14.54
CA SER A 308 11.46 23.91 14.53
C SER A 308 10.54 23.06 15.42
N LYS A 309 10.77 21.75 15.49
CA LYS A 309 10.05 20.82 16.36
C LYS A 309 10.48 20.92 17.83
N GLY A 310 11.58 21.61 18.11
CA GLY A 310 12.18 21.68 19.42
C GLY A 310 12.89 20.40 19.85
N SER A 311 13.17 19.48 18.92
CA SER A 311 13.94 18.26 19.16
C SER A 311 15.33 18.59 19.70
N GLU A 312 15.95 17.68 20.44
CA GLU A 312 17.26 17.90 21.03
C GLU A 312 18.31 16.95 20.44
N PRO A 313 19.58 17.39 20.30
CA PRO A 313 20.64 16.53 19.76
C PRO A 313 20.87 15.24 20.56
N LEU A 314 20.48 15.22 21.84
CA LEU A 314 20.59 14.04 22.70
C LEU A 314 19.51 12.99 22.45
N ASP A 315 18.41 13.35 21.78
CA ASP A 315 17.32 12.43 21.43
C ASP A 315 17.73 11.47 20.31
N TYR A 316 18.75 11.83 19.53
CA TYR A 316 19.22 11.08 18.38
C TYR A 316 20.38 10.15 18.70
N ARG A 317 20.36 8.97 18.08
CA ARG A 317 21.51 8.06 18.08
C ARG A 317 22.66 8.70 17.32
N VAL A 318 23.89 8.42 17.77
CA VAL A 318 25.13 8.91 17.16
C VAL A 318 25.19 8.60 15.66
N GLY A 319 24.65 7.45 15.24
CA GLY A 319 24.62 7.03 13.83
C GLY A 319 23.77 7.93 12.92
N VAL A 320 22.75 8.62 13.44
CA VAL A 320 21.91 9.55 12.65
C VAL A 320 22.67 10.84 12.36
N LEU A 321 23.44 11.33 13.34
CA LEU A 321 24.20 12.58 13.20
C LEU A 321 25.57 12.37 12.51
N ALA A 322 26.10 11.16 12.50
CA ALA A 322 27.43 10.87 11.95
C ALA A 322 27.62 11.25 10.46
N PRO A 323 26.64 11.02 9.55
CA PRO A 323 26.72 11.50 8.16
C PRO A 323 26.83 13.03 8.08
N ILE A 324 25.98 13.74 8.84
CA ILE A 324 25.99 15.22 8.88
C ILE A 324 27.34 15.72 9.42
N GLU A 325 27.86 15.11 10.48
CA GLU A 325 29.17 15.45 11.03
C GLU A 325 30.30 15.25 10.01
N LYS A 326 30.17 14.30 9.08
CA LYS A 326 31.18 13.98 8.06
C LYS A 326 31.11 14.93 6.88
N GLU A 327 29.92 15.20 6.38
CA GLU A 327 29.70 15.96 5.14
C GLU A 327 29.57 17.45 5.38
N THR A 328 28.80 17.86 6.40
CA THR A 328 28.44 19.26 6.65
C THR A 328 28.41 19.59 8.15
N PRO A 329 29.54 19.48 8.86
CA PRO A 329 29.61 19.67 10.32
C PRO A 329 29.15 21.06 10.79
N GLU A 330 29.21 22.07 9.92
CA GLU A 330 28.79 23.46 10.21
C GLU A 330 27.29 23.56 10.55
N LEU A 331 26.45 22.74 9.91
CA LEU A 331 25.00 22.73 10.12
C LEU A 331 24.60 22.24 11.51
N LEU A 332 25.48 21.50 12.19
CA LEU A 332 25.20 21.01 13.53
C LEU A 332 25.43 22.09 14.60
N LEU A 333 26.19 23.15 14.31
CA LEU A 333 26.52 24.16 15.31
C LEU A 333 25.27 24.82 15.92
N PRO A 334 24.31 25.36 15.12
CA PRO A 334 23.10 25.97 15.69
C PRO A 334 22.31 24.99 16.55
N PHE A 335 22.19 23.73 16.10
CA PHE A 335 21.45 22.69 16.78
C PHE A 335 22.03 22.36 18.17
N PHE A 336 23.36 22.20 18.26
CA PHE A 336 24.03 21.95 19.53
C PHE A 336 24.12 23.20 20.43
N HIS A 337 24.37 24.39 19.88
CA HIS A 337 24.45 25.63 20.66
C HIS A 337 23.11 25.94 21.33
N GLN A 338 22.01 25.91 20.58
CA GLN A 338 20.67 26.19 21.11
C GLN A 338 20.27 25.17 22.18
N ALA A 339 20.55 23.89 21.97
CA ALA A 339 20.27 22.85 22.96
C ALA A 339 21.08 23.05 24.26
N ALA A 340 22.37 23.39 24.16
CA ALA A 340 23.20 23.65 25.33
C ALA A 340 22.65 24.82 26.16
N GLU A 341 22.23 25.90 25.51
CA GLU A 341 21.59 27.05 26.17
C GLU A 341 20.27 26.66 26.85
N ARG A 342 19.40 25.89 26.19
CA ARG A 342 18.15 25.37 26.76
C ARG A 342 18.40 24.58 28.04
N TYR A 343 19.40 23.70 28.05
CA TYR A 343 19.76 22.92 29.24
C TYR A 343 20.30 23.77 30.40
N VAL A 344 21.00 24.88 30.12
CA VAL A 344 21.43 25.83 31.16
C VAL A 344 20.22 26.55 31.77
N LEU A 345 19.23 26.90 30.95
CA LEU A 345 18.01 27.57 31.42
C LEU A 345 17.17 26.72 32.38
N LEU A 346 17.29 25.39 32.35
CA LEU A 346 16.63 24.49 33.31
C LEU A 346 17.12 24.67 34.76
N LYS A 347 18.26 25.35 34.96
CA LYS A 347 18.83 25.73 36.27
C LYS A 347 18.94 24.59 37.29
N ASN A 348 19.15 23.36 36.82
CA ASN A 348 19.31 22.19 37.67
C ASN A 348 20.59 21.42 37.32
N ARG A 349 21.07 20.61 38.26
CA ARG A 349 22.36 19.91 38.10
C ARG A 349 22.36 18.91 36.95
N HIS A 350 21.22 18.30 36.66
CA HIS A 350 21.09 17.36 35.54
C HIS A 350 21.24 18.09 34.19
N GLY A 351 20.57 19.22 34.03
CA GLY A 351 20.66 20.08 32.85
C GLY A 351 22.07 20.59 32.62
N TYR A 352 22.79 21.01 33.68
CA TYR A 352 24.20 21.40 33.54
C TYR A 352 25.09 20.27 33.03
N LYS A 353 24.88 19.03 33.49
CA LYS A 353 25.60 17.86 32.97
C LYS A 353 25.29 17.60 31.49
N MET A 354 24.04 17.74 31.07
CA MET A 354 23.65 17.58 29.67
C MET A 354 24.22 18.70 28.79
N ALA A 355 24.21 19.95 29.26
CA ALA A 355 24.85 21.07 28.58
C ALA A 355 26.35 20.81 28.38
N VAL A 356 27.07 20.36 29.40
CA VAL A 356 28.51 20.02 29.30
C VAL A 356 28.75 18.89 28.30
N LYS A 357 27.86 17.88 28.24
CA LYS A 357 27.94 16.80 27.25
C LYS A 357 27.81 17.34 25.81
N LEU A 358 26.87 18.26 25.58
CA LEU A 358 26.69 18.92 24.28
C LEU A 358 27.87 19.83 23.93
N LEU A 359 28.38 20.61 24.88
CA LEU A 359 29.54 21.47 24.70
C LEU A 359 30.82 20.68 24.36
N LYS A 360 31.03 19.51 24.96
CA LYS A 360 32.10 18.59 24.56
C LYS A 360 31.98 18.13 23.11
N ARG A 361 30.74 17.93 22.63
CA ARG A 361 30.50 17.55 21.22
C ARG A 361 30.75 18.74 20.30
N LEU A 362 30.32 19.95 20.66
CA LEU A 362 30.66 21.19 19.95
C LEU A 362 32.18 21.38 19.83
N SER A 363 32.95 21.24 20.92
CA SER A 363 34.40 21.35 20.88
C SER A 363 35.03 20.41 19.83
N LYS A 364 34.55 19.16 19.75
CA LYS A 364 34.99 18.21 18.73
C LYS A 364 34.61 18.64 17.30
N LEU A 365 33.42 19.21 17.10
CA LEU A 365 32.99 19.73 15.80
C LEU A 365 33.87 20.90 15.35
N TYR A 366 34.10 21.89 16.23
CA TYR A 366 34.99 23.02 15.94
C TYR A 366 36.41 22.57 15.59
N LYS A 367 36.96 21.61 16.35
CA LYS A 367 38.25 20.99 16.04
C LYS A 367 38.28 20.33 14.66
N LYS A 368 37.22 19.60 14.30
CA LYS A 368 37.11 18.93 12.99
C LYS A 368 37.09 19.93 11.83
N MET A 369 36.48 21.09 12.04
CA MET A 369 36.43 22.19 11.06
C MET A 369 37.68 23.10 11.10
N LYS A 370 38.70 22.76 11.90
CA LYS A 370 39.91 23.57 12.13
C LYS A 370 39.61 24.98 12.67
N ASN A 371 38.54 25.13 13.44
CA ASN A 371 38.09 26.42 13.96
C ASN A 371 38.15 26.47 15.50
N GLU A 372 39.30 26.07 16.04
CA GLU A 372 39.54 25.99 17.49
C GLU A 372 39.56 27.38 18.15
N GLU A 373 40.06 28.40 17.47
CA GLU A 373 40.09 29.78 17.97
C GLU A 373 38.68 30.33 18.25
N ARG A 374 37.72 30.07 17.36
CA ARG A 374 36.32 30.46 17.56
C ARG A 374 35.68 29.69 18.71
N TRP A 375 36.06 28.42 18.90
CA TRP A 375 35.62 27.64 20.05
C TRP A 375 36.12 28.24 21.38
N GLU A 376 37.41 28.59 21.47
CA GLU A 376 37.99 29.21 22.67
C GLU A 376 37.31 30.54 23.00
N THR A 377 37.03 31.35 21.97
CA THR A 377 36.27 32.60 22.13
C THR A 377 34.86 32.34 22.67
N TYR A 378 34.16 31.36 22.10
CA TYR A 378 32.80 31.00 22.51
C TYR A 378 32.75 30.45 23.95
N ILE A 379 33.59 29.47 24.29
CA ILE A 379 33.52 28.81 25.60
C ILE A 379 33.93 29.76 26.73
N THR A 380 34.89 30.66 26.49
CA THR A 380 35.28 31.71 27.43
C THR A 380 34.12 32.68 27.66
N ALA A 381 33.48 33.16 26.59
CA ALA A 381 32.32 34.04 26.69
C ALA A 381 31.12 33.35 27.39
N PHE A 382 30.85 32.09 27.05
CA PHE A 382 29.80 31.28 27.66
C PHE A 382 30.02 31.09 29.16
N ALA A 383 31.26 30.79 29.59
CA ALA A 383 31.60 30.65 31.00
C ALA A 383 31.50 31.99 31.75
N ALA A 384 31.94 33.09 31.15
CA ALA A 384 31.84 34.43 31.73
C ALA A 384 30.37 34.86 31.94
N ARG A 385 29.51 34.65 30.94
CA ARG A 385 28.08 34.97 30.98
C ARG A 385 27.35 34.18 32.08
N ASN A 386 27.79 32.95 32.33
CA ASN A 386 27.21 32.06 33.34
C ASN A 386 28.06 31.95 34.62
N SER A 387 28.90 32.95 34.92
CA SER A 387 29.83 32.95 36.07
C SER A 387 29.14 32.78 37.44
N ARG A 388 27.90 33.25 37.58
CA ARG A 388 27.11 33.13 38.81
C ARG A 388 26.59 31.71 39.07
N LEU A 389 26.52 30.87 38.06
CA LEU A 389 26.02 29.50 38.17
C LEU A 389 27.14 28.55 38.63
N ARG A 390 27.48 28.57 39.93
CA ARG A 390 28.60 27.78 40.50
C ARG A 390 28.57 26.29 40.13
N ALA A 391 27.40 25.66 40.21
CA ALA A 391 27.23 24.26 39.85
C ALA A 391 27.52 23.99 38.36
N LEU A 392 27.18 24.92 37.45
CA LEU A 392 27.54 24.81 36.04
C LEU A 392 29.05 24.96 35.84
N GLN A 393 29.69 25.92 36.52
CA GLN A 393 31.15 26.13 36.46
C GLN A 393 31.92 24.89 36.93
N GLU A 394 31.47 24.24 38.00
CA GLU A 394 32.04 22.97 38.46
C GLU A 394 31.92 21.86 37.39
N GLU A 395 30.75 21.71 36.78
CA GLU A 395 30.56 20.70 35.73
C GLU A 395 31.36 21.04 34.45
N LEU A 396 31.57 22.31 34.11
CA LEU A 396 32.46 22.76 33.02
C LEU A 396 33.94 22.40 33.29
N ARG A 397 34.44 22.64 34.51
CA ARG A 397 35.81 22.26 34.93
C ARG A 397 35.99 20.75 34.94
N LYS A 398 35.04 20.00 35.50
CA LYS A 398 35.02 18.52 35.42
C LYS A 398 34.97 18.05 33.97
N GLY A 399 34.32 18.84 33.12
CA GLY A 399 34.27 18.64 31.69
C GLY A 399 35.61 18.86 30.96
N LYS A 400 36.62 19.47 31.61
CA LYS A 400 37.85 19.97 30.98
C LYS A 400 37.56 20.94 29.82
N LEU A 401 36.47 21.71 29.94
CA LEU A 401 36.08 22.71 28.94
C LEU A 401 36.63 24.10 29.27
N ILE A 402 36.97 24.33 30.55
CA ILE A 402 37.61 25.53 31.06
C ILE A 402 38.68 25.11 32.10
N PRO A 403 39.69 25.96 32.35
CA PRO A 403 40.73 25.72 33.35
C PRO A 403 40.21 25.50 34.78
#